data_AF-A0A4R3K1X6-F1
#
_entry.id   AF-A0A4R3K1X6-F1
#
_cell.length_a   1.000
_cell.length_b   1.000
_cell.length_c   1.000
_cell.angle_alpha   90.00
_cell.angle_beta   90.00
_cell.angle_gamma   90.00
#
_symmetry.space_group_name_H-M   'P 1'
#
loop_
_entity.id
_entity.type
_entity.pdbx_description
1 polymer ?
#
loop_
_entity_poly.entity_id
_entity_poly.type
_entity_poly.pdbx_seq_one_letter_code
_entity_poly.pdbx_strand_id
1 'polypeptide(L)'
;MENKMMHAILVEPGKDPEILLLPTEGLKHEEAIRDTLEGNYGAVEFFKIQEGVSLFILVNDLSVVLQMKPNRRFPAPDEKNIIYGKAIFIAAYNGEIEGAEGTLDMPENICRLFIEQIKKNFLPCDGSEKPAEEEKLYYDNKGQENERTFYWQEISNPGHLGRPIVAGRVKFYGQETHEIMEINDRFFKKIIVNNADKKSTPRV
;
A
#
# COMPACT_ATOMS: atom_id res chain seq x y z
N MET A 1 -19.80 -10.92 22.02
CA MET A 1 -18.80 -11.56 21.15
C MET A 1 -17.46 -11.01 21.54
N GLU A 2 -16.54 -11.87 21.95
CA GLU A 2 -15.16 -11.48 22.23
C GLU A 2 -14.52 -11.08 20.89
N ASN A 3 -13.96 -9.87 20.79
CA ASN A 3 -13.20 -9.50 19.60
C ASN A 3 -11.93 -10.35 19.61
N LYS A 4 -11.88 -11.37 18.75
CA LYS A 4 -10.62 -12.08 18.50
C LYS A 4 -9.61 -11.09 17.92
N MET A 5 -8.42 -11.08 18.51
CA MET A 5 -7.29 -10.26 18.09
C MET A 5 -6.21 -11.17 17.50
N MET A 6 -5.46 -10.63 16.55
CA MET A 6 -4.26 -11.23 15.99
C MET A 6 -3.09 -10.29 16.21
N HIS A 7 -1.91 -10.88 16.36
CA HIS A 7 -0.67 -10.16 16.30
C HIS A 7 -0.26 -9.98 14.83
N ALA A 8 0.17 -8.76 14.53
CA ALA A 8 0.81 -8.35 13.30
C ALA A 8 2.10 -7.62 13.66
N ILE A 9 2.93 -7.31 12.66
CA ILE A 9 4.11 -6.47 12.87
C ILE A 9 3.88 -5.15 12.16
N LEU A 10 3.95 -4.04 12.89
CA LEU A 10 3.93 -2.69 12.36
C LEU A 10 5.36 -2.19 12.16
N VAL A 11 5.60 -1.58 11.01
CA VAL A 11 6.83 -0.85 10.73
C VAL A 11 6.47 0.58 10.35
N GLU A 12 6.91 1.54 11.16
CA GLU A 12 6.74 2.97 10.88
C GLU A 12 8.05 3.61 10.40
N PRO A 13 7.97 4.66 9.55
CA PRO A 13 9.15 5.40 9.11
C PRO A 13 10.00 5.90 10.29
N GLY A 14 11.28 5.55 10.28
CA GLY A 14 12.25 5.95 11.30
C GLY A 14 12.08 5.27 12.67
N LYS A 15 11.23 4.24 12.78
CA LYS A 15 11.04 3.47 14.01
C LYS A 15 11.45 2.01 13.85
N ASP A 16 11.72 1.39 14.99
CA ASP A 16 11.89 -0.06 15.06
C ASP A 16 10.54 -0.77 14.84
N PRO A 17 10.53 -1.97 14.21
CA PRO A 17 9.32 -2.77 14.08
C PRO A 17 8.78 -3.18 15.45
N GLU A 18 7.45 -3.17 15.59
CA GLU A 18 6.76 -3.53 16.82
C GLU A 18 5.57 -4.45 16.55
N ILE A 19 5.11 -5.13 17.61
CA ILE A 19 3.95 -5.99 17.53
C ILE A 19 2.70 -5.13 17.67
N LEU A 20 1.80 -5.24 16.69
CA LEU A 20 0.51 -4.59 16.65
C LEU A 20 -0.59 -5.64 16.87
N LEU A 21 -1.61 -5.30 17.65
CA LEU A 21 -2.82 -6.11 17.77
C LEU A 21 -3.90 -5.60 16.83
N LEU A 22 -4.41 -6.46 15.96
CA LEU A 22 -5.49 -6.16 15.02
C LEU A 22 -6.69 -7.10 15.29
N PRO A 23 -7.95 -6.66 15.06
CA PRO A 23 -9.09 -7.58 15.03
C PRO A 23 -8.88 -8.65 13.96
N THR A 24 -9.36 -9.89 14.13
CA THR A 24 -9.12 -10.97 13.14
C THR A 24 -10.19 -11.11 12.06
N GLU A 25 -11.39 -10.58 12.26
CA GLU A 25 -12.55 -10.91 11.41
C GLU A 25 -13.41 -9.69 11.09
N GLY A 26 -13.98 -9.70 9.87
CA GLY A 26 -15.02 -8.79 9.41
C GLY A 26 -14.56 -7.35 9.15
N LEU A 27 -15.54 -6.45 9.01
CA LEU A 27 -15.32 -5.04 8.65
C LEU A 27 -14.34 -4.31 9.57
N LYS A 28 -14.33 -4.67 10.87
CA LYS A 28 -13.42 -4.07 11.86
C LYS A 28 -11.96 -4.39 11.58
N HIS A 29 -11.66 -5.55 11.00
CA HIS A 29 -10.30 -5.92 10.60
C HIS A 29 -9.81 -5.00 9.47
N GLU A 30 -10.61 -4.86 8.41
CA GLU A 30 -10.27 -3.99 7.29
C GLU A 30 -10.17 -2.52 7.70
N GLU A 31 -11.09 -2.05 8.55
CA GLU A 31 -11.06 -0.68 9.09
C GLU A 31 -9.80 -0.43 9.91
N ALA A 32 -9.44 -1.35 10.80
CA ALA A 32 -8.22 -1.23 11.61
C ALA A 32 -6.96 -1.18 10.74
N ILE A 33 -6.86 -2.02 9.69
CA ILE A 33 -5.75 -1.97 8.75
C ILE A 33 -5.72 -0.61 8.02
N ARG A 34 -6.86 -0.17 7.48
CA ARG A 34 -6.96 1.13 6.77
C ARG A 34 -6.59 2.30 7.66
N ASP A 35 -6.98 2.27 8.94
CA ASP A 35 -6.65 3.29 9.93
C ASP A 35 -5.15 3.28 10.26
N THR A 36 -4.58 2.10 10.50
CA THR A 36 -3.15 1.96 10.75
C THR A 36 -2.31 2.43 9.56
N LEU A 37 -2.70 2.11 8.33
CA LEU A 37 -2.00 2.47 7.09
C LEU A 37 -2.38 3.87 6.55
N GLU A 38 -3.28 4.58 7.21
CA GLU A 38 -3.71 5.94 6.86
C GLU A 38 -4.32 6.06 5.45
N GLY A 39 -5.01 5.01 4.98
CA GLY A 39 -5.65 4.99 3.66
C GLY A 39 -6.14 3.61 3.22
N ASN A 40 -6.41 3.48 1.93
CA ASN A 40 -6.56 2.16 1.32
C ASN A 40 -5.20 1.45 1.31
N TYR A 41 -5.21 0.14 1.07
CA TYR A 41 -4.00 -0.65 1.11
C TYR A 41 -3.95 -1.69 0.00
N GLY A 42 -2.74 -1.93 -0.48
CA GLY A 42 -2.38 -3.09 -1.26
C GLY A 42 -1.72 -4.13 -0.38
N ALA A 43 -1.86 -5.40 -0.74
CA ALA A 43 -1.16 -6.51 -0.11
C ALA A 43 -0.28 -7.20 -1.17
N VAL A 44 0.95 -7.51 -0.80
CA VAL A 44 1.87 -8.29 -1.62
C VAL A 44 2.34 -9.48 -0.81
N GLU A 45 2.26 -10.67 -1.40
CA GLU A 45 2.87 -11.88 -0.83
C GLU A 45 4.39 -11.70 -0.84
N PHE A 46 5.02 -11.83 0.32
CA PHE A 46 6.46 -11.63 0.46
C PHE A 46 7.23 -12.95 0.42
N PHE A 47 6.90 -13.91 1.28
CA PHE A 47 7.41 -15.28 1.14
C PHE A 47 6.52 -16.29 1.86
N LYS A 48 6.65 -17.54 1.45
CA LYS A 48 5.96 -18.69 2.00
C LYS A 48 6.55 -19.10 3.35
N ILE A 49 5.72 -19.10 4.40
CA ILE A 49 6.10 -19.56 5.75
C ILE A 49 6.04 -21.08 5.82
N GLN A 50 4.93 -21.65 5.34
CA GLN A 50 4.68 -23.08 5.25
C GLN A 50 3.67 -23.35 4.12
N GLU A 51 3.30 -24.62 3.90
CA GLU A 51 2.28 -24.98 2.92
C GLU A 51 0.98 -24.19 3.14
N GLY A 52 0.49 -23.54 2.07
CA GLY A 52 -0.73 -22.73 2.11
C GLY A 52 -0.66 -21.41 2.87
N VAL A 53 0.45 -21.05 3.51
CA VAL A 53 0.55 -19.85 4.36
C VAL A 53 1.78 -19.03 4.03
N SER A 54 1.57 -17.73 3.80
CA SER A 54 2.63 -16.78 3.48
C SER A 54 2.59 -15.56 4.39
N LEU A 55 3.75 -14.90 4.50
CA LEU A 55 3.84 -13.57 5.08
C LEU A 55 3.51 -12.56 3.98
N PHE A 56 2.56 -11.68 4.26
CA PHE A 56 2.16 -10.58 3.38
C PHE A 56 2.64 -9.25 3.95
N ILE A 57 2.99 -8.33 3.06
CA ILE A 57 3.28 -6.94 3.38
C ILE A 57 2.10 -6.11 2.88
N LEU A 58 1.49 -5.36 3.80
CA LEU A 58 0.41 -4.44 3.50
C LEU A 58 0.94 -3.01 3.63
N VAL A 59 0.69 -2.21 2.60
CA VAL A 59 1.13 -0.81 2.51
C VAL A 59 0.01 0.05 1.96
N ASN A 60 0.06 1.36 2.23
CA ASN A 60 -0.86 2.30 1.61
C ASN A 60 -0.64 2.35 0.08
N ASP A 61 -1.67 2.03 -0.70
CA ASP A 61 -1.63 1.92 -2.16
C ASP A 61 -1.48 3.29 -2.86
N LEU A 62 -1.70 4.38 -2.12
CA LEU A 62 -1.51 5.76 -2.53
C LEU A 62 -0.32 6.42 -1.80
N SER A 63 0.55 5.66 -1.14
CA SER A 63 1.69 6.18 -0.37
C SER A 63 2.56 7.18 -1.15
N VAL A 64 2.84 6.88 -2.42
CA VAL A 64 3.60 7.76 -3.33
C VAL A 64 2.83 9.05 -3.64
N VAL A 65 1.56 8.95 -3.99
CA VAL A 65 0.69 10.11 -4.30
C VAL A 65 0.52 11.01 -3.08
N LEU A 66 0.39 10.40 -1.92
CA LEU A 66 0.28 11.10 -0.64
C LEU A 66 1.61 11.66 -0.14
N GLN A 67 2.73 11.40 -0.84
CA GLN A 67 4.08 11.82 -0.47
C GLN A 67 4.46 11.35 0.94
N MET A 68 4.09 10.11 1.28
CA MET A 68 4.44 9.51 2.56
C MET A 68 5.95 9.35 2.69
N LYS A 69 6.46 9.45 3.92
CA LYS A 69 7.90 9.35 4.19
C LYS A 69 8.43 7.97 3.77
N PRO A 70 9.63 7.89 3.18
CA PRO A 70 10.28 6.60 2.93
C PRO A 70 10.56 5.91 4.26
N ASN A 71 10.36 4.58 4.30
CA ASN A 71 10.44 3.78 5.52
C ASN A 71 11.63 2.83 5.45
N ARG A 72 11.56 1.84 4.56
CA ARG A 72 12.60 0.81 4.40
C ARG A 72 12.72 0.40 2.95
N ARG A 73 13.91 -0.07 2.57
CA ARG A 73 14.17 -0.73 1.29
C ARG A 73 13.79 -2.20 1.37
N PHE A 74 13.33 -2.74 0.25
CA PHE A 74 13.22 -4.20 0.10
C PHE A 74 14.61 -4.85 0.15
N PRO A 75 14.71 -6.12 0.56
CA PRO A 75 15.97 -6.86 0.45
C PRO A 75 16.35 -7.13 -1.01
N ALA A 76 17.61 -7.51 -1.25
CA ALA A 76 18.07 -7.95 -2.56
C ALA A 76 17.19 -9.08 -3.14
N PRO A 77 16.91 -9.08 -4.46
CA PRO A 77 17.48 -8.20 -5.49
C PRO A 77 16.74 -6.87 -5.69
N ASP A 78 15.75 -6.57 -4.85
CA ASP A 78 14.78 -5.51 -5.06
C ASP A 78 15.07 -4.24 -4.25
N GLU A 79 16.32 -4.01 -3.82
CA GLU A 79 16.74 -2.89 -2.94
C GLU A 79 16.47 -1.49 -3.50
N LYS A 80 16.19 -1.40 -4.81
CA LYS A 80 15.73 -0.18 -5.47
C LYS A 80 14.30 0.20 -5.08
N ASN A 81 13.47 -0.78 -4.71
CA ASN A 81 12.08 -0.58 -4.31
C ASN A 81 12.02 -0.15 -2.85
N ILE A 82 11.16 0.82 -2.57
CA ILE A 82 11.04 1.43 -1.24
C ILE A 82 9.60 1.28 -0.75
N ILE A 83 9.48 0.93 0.53
CA ILE A 83 8.24 1.04 1.28
C ILE A 83 8.07 2.50 1.69
N TYR A 84 7.03 3.16 1.20
CA TYR A 84 6.64 4.51 1.63
C TYR A 84 5.50 4.44 2.64
N GLY A 85 5.59 5.23 3.71
CA GLY A 85 4.63 5.22 4.81
C GLY A 85 4.77 4.01 5.73
N LYS A 86 3.69 3.69 6.44
CA LYS A 86 3.63 2.53 7.34
C LYS A 86 3.48 1.24 6.55
N ALA A 87 3.98 0.14 7.11
CA ALA A 87 3.76 -1.20 6.60
C ALA A 87 3.32 -2.14 7.71
N ILE A 88 2.41 -3.06 7.40
CA ILE A 88 1.98 -4.13 8.30
C ILE A 88 2.41 -5.46 7.69
N PHE A 89 3.05 -6.33 8.48
CA PHE A 89 3.35 -7.70 8.10
C PHE A 89 2.36 -8.63 8.81
N ILE A 90 1.69 -9.49 8.04
CA ILE A 90 0.70 -10.44 8.54
C ILE A 90 0.89 -11.82 7.92
N ALA A 91 0.54 -12.87 8.65
CA ALA A 91 0.39 -14.20 8.07
C ALA A 91 -1.02 -14.36 7.49
N ALA A 92 -1.14 -14.94 6.30
CA ALA A 92 -2.43 -15.24 5.68
C ALA A 92 -2.33 -16.47 4.79
N TYR A 93 -3.48 -17.09 4.52
CA TYR A 93 -3.57 -18.14 3.51
C TYR A 93 -3.29 -17.56 2.12
N ASN A 94 -2.45 -18.24 1.33
CA ASN A 94 -2.02 -17.77 0.01
C ASN A 94 -2.83 -18.37 -1.16
N GLY A 95 -3.88 -19.14 -0.86
CA GLY A 95 -4.76 -19.75 -1.86
C GLY A 95 -4.27 -21.07 -2.47
N GLU A 96 -3.15 -21.64 -2.01
CA GLU A 96 -2.72 -22.99 -2.43
C GLU A 96 -3.65 -24.10 -1.90
N ILE A 97 -4.33 -23.85 -0.77
CA ILE A 97 -5.25 -24.81 -0.14
C ILE A 97 -6.68 -24.36 -0.43
N GLU A 98 -7.43 -25.17 -1.15
CA GLU A 98 -8.82 -24.88 -1.50
C GLU A 98 -9.68 -24.70 -0.25
N GLY A 99 -10.44 -23.60 -0.19
CA GLY A 99 -11.30 -23.25 0.95
C GLY A 99 -10.58 -22.64 2.16
N ALA A 100 -9.25 -22.47 2.11
CA ALA A 100 -8.50 -21.77 3.15
C ALA A 100 -8.30 -20.29 2.76
N GLU A 101 -8.92 -19.38 3.51
CA GLU A 101 -8.87 -17.95 3.27
C GLU A 101 -8.73 -17.17 4.58
N GLY A 102 -8.20 -15.96 4.47
CA GLY A 102 -8.12 -15.01 5.58
C GLY A 102 -6.77 -14.95 6.28
N THR A 103 -6.72 -14.06 7.27
CA THR A 103 -5.53 -13.76 8.07
C THR A 103 -5.40 -14.72 9.25
N LEU A 104 -4.16 -14.98 9.63
CA LEU A 104 -3.81 -15.88 10.71
C LEU A 104 -3.14 -15.11 11.84
N ASP A 105 -3.46 -15.47 13.08
CA ASP A 105 -2.71 -14.98 14.23
C ASP A 105 -1.29 -15.54 14.19
N MET A 106 -0.31 -14.64 14.18
CA MET A 106 1.09 -14.99 14.24
C MET A 106 1.55 -14.87 15.69
N PRO A 107 1.79 -15.99 16.41
CA PRO A 107 2.10 -15.92 17.85
C PRO A 107 3.25 -14.95 18.16
N GLU A 108 3.20 -14.30 19.33
CA GLU A 108 4.14 -13.23 19.69
C GLU A 108 5.62 -13.62 19.50
N ASN A 109 6.00 -14.86 19.84
CA ASN A 109 7.36 -15.37 19.64
C ASN A 109 7.76 -15.45 18.16
N ILE A 110 6.81 -15.77 17.27
CA ILE A 110 7.01 -15.76 15.82
C ILE A 110 7.09 -14.32 15.30
N CYS A 111 6.25 -13.41 15.81
CA CYS A 111 6.37 -11.99 15.51
C CYS A 111 7.76 -11.45 15.85
N ARG A 112 8.28 -11.77 17.04
CA ARG A 112 9.64 -11.36 17.47
C ARG A 112 10.72 -11.90 16.54
N LEU A 113 10.60 -13.15 16.10
CA LEU A 113 11.54 -13.72 15.13
C LEU A 113 11.53 -12.94 13.81
N PHE A 114 10.36 -12.61 13.28
CA PHE A 114 10.26 -11.83 12.04
C PHE A 114 10.67 -10.37 12.22
N ILE A 115 10.44 -9.75 13.37
CA ILE A 115 10.97 -8.41 13.68
C ILE A 115 12.50 -8.39 13.52
N GLU A 116 13.20 -9.39 14.05
CA GLU A 116 14.66 -9.48 13.89
C GLU A 116 15.07 -9.68 12.42
N GLN A 117 14.30 -10.45 11.65
CA GLN A 117 14.54 -10.60 10.20
C GLN A 117 14.28 -9.29 9.44
N ILE A 118 13.23 -8.55 9.79
CA ILE A 118 12.91 -7.25 9.19
C ILE A 118 14.02 -6.26 9.49
N LYS A 119 14.48 -6.18 10.74
CA LYS A 119 15.61 -5.33 11.14
C LYS A 119 16.87 -5.63 10.35
N LYS A 120 17.14 -6.91 10.09
CA LYS A 120 18.33 -7.36 9.38
C LYS A 120 18.27 -7.13 7.88
N ASN A 121 17.11 -7.36 7.25
CA ASN A 121 17.00 -7.45 5.79
C ASN A 121 16.30 -6.26 5.13
N PHE A 122 15.46 -5.52 5.86
CA PHE A 122 14.80 -4.32 5.36
C PHE A 122 15.52 -3.09 5.92
N LEU A 123 16.50 -2.60 5.16
CA LEU A 123 17.33 -1.49 5.59
C LEU A 123 16.48 -0.22 5.75
N PRO A 124 16.61 0.52 6.87
CA PRO A 124 15.91 1.77 7.07
C PRO A 124 16.35 2.81 6.04
N CYS A 125 15.36 3.56 5.55
CA CYS A 125 15.59 4.75 4.74
C CYS A 125 16.11 5.89 5.60
N ASP A 126 16.93 6.77 5.01
CA ASP A 126 17.45 7.96 5.70
C ASP A 126 16.51 9.17 5.62
N GLY A 127 15.47 9.09 4.78
CA GLY A 127 14.48 10.15 4.61
C GLY A 127 14.69 11.00 3.36
N SER A 128 15.82 10.83 2.67
CA SER A 128 16.15 11.56 1.44
C SER A 128 15.64 10.89 0.17
N GLU A 129 15.20 9.64 0.28
CA GLU A 129 14.70 8.86 -0.85
C GLU A 129 13.46 9.49 -1.49
N LYS A 130 13.38 9.38 -2.81
CA LYS A 130 12.26 9.85 -3.60
C LYS A 130 11.73 8.72 -4.48
N PRO A 131 10.40 8.66 -4.69
CA PRO A 131 9.82 7.72 -5.64
C PRO A 131 10.43 7.90 -7.02
N ALA A 132 10.74 6.80 -7.68
CA ALA A 132 11.13 6.79 -9.08
C ALA A 132 9.95 7.28 -9.94
N GLU A 133 10.23 7.76 -11.15
CA GLU A 133 9.16 8.29 -12.01
C GLU A 133 8.12 7.23 -12.37
N GLU A 134 8.53 5.96 -12.46
CA GLU A 134 7.63 4.85 -12.77
C GLU A 134 6.70 4.52 -11.60
N GLU A 135 7.15 4.73 -10.35
CA GLU A 135 6.35 4.52 -9.14
C GLU A 135 5.23 5.55 -8.97
N LYS A 136 5.29 6.66 -9.72
CA LYS A 136 4.24 7.69 -9.76
C LYS A 136 3.14 7.38 -10.78
N LEU A 137 3.32 6.34 -11.60
CA LEU A 137 2.42 5.98 -12.69
C LEU A 137 1.42 4.91 -12.27
N TYR A 138 0.19 5.11 -12.71
CA TYR A 138 -0.96 4.23 -12.51
C TYR A 138 -1.53 3.83 -13.87
N TYR A 139 -2.32 2.76 -13.89
CA TYR A 139 -2.81 2.14 -15.12
C TYR A 139 -4.30 1.85 -15.02
N ASP A 140 -5.09 2.37 -15.96
CA ASP A 140 -6.42 1.87 -16.23
C ASP A 140 -6.33 0.67 -17.18
N ASN A 141 -7.15 -0.36 -16.99
CA ASN A 141 -7.25 -1.53 -17.87
C ASN A 141 -5.90 -2.21 -18.15
N LYS A 142 -5.06 -2.34 -17.11
CA LYS A 142 -3.73 -2.93 -17.22
C LYS A 142 -3.78 -4.30 -17.92
N GLY A 143 -2.99 -4.48 -18.98
CA GLY A 143 -2.94 -5.71 -19.78
C GLY A 143 -4.04 -5.85 -20.85
N GLN A 144 -4.87 -4.83 -21.07
CA GLN A 144 -5.89 -4.81 -22.12
C GLN A 144 -5.50 -3.85 -23.26
N GLU A 145 -6.16 -3.98 -24.42
CA GLU A 145 -5.88 -3.12 -25.60
C GLU A 145 -6.10 -1.62 -25.34
N ASN A 146 -6.96 -1.28 -24.37
CA ASN A 146 -7.29 0.08 -23.98
C ASN A 146 -6.58 0.52 -22.68
N GLU A 147 -5.41 -0.05 -22.37
CA GLU A 147 -4.59 0.37 -21.24
C GLU A 147 -4.25 1.87 -21.33
N ARG A 148 -4.45 2.60 -20.24
CA ARG A 148 -4.08 4.03 -20.15
C ARG A 148 -3.19 4.26 -18.96
N THR A 149 -2.02 4.84 -19.20
CA THR A 149 -1.13 5.31 -18.14
C THR A 149 -1.51 6.72 -17.69
N PHE A 150 -1.52 6.95 -16.38
CA PHE A 150 -1.81 8.25 -15.81
C PHE A 150 -1.03 8.47 -14.51
N TYR A 151 -1.01 9.70 -14.03
CA TYR A 151 -0.58 10.02 -12.67
C TYR A 151 -1.58 10.94 -11.99
N TRP A 152 -1.51 11.01 -10.67
CA TRP A 152 -2.32 11.92 -9.86
C TRP A 152 -1.55 13.20 -9.57
N GLN A 153 -2.11 14.34 -9.97
CA GLN A 153 -1.58 15.65 -9.66
C GLN A 153 -2.38 16.28 -8.54
N GLU A 154 -1.73 16.65 -7.44
CA GLU A 154 -2.39 17.38 -6.35
C GLU A 154 -2.90 18.76 -6.85
N ILE A 155 -4.14 19.09 -6.48
CA ILE A 155 -4.82 20.33 -6.81
C ILE A 155 -5.46 20.94 -5.55
N SER A 156 -5.74 22.24 -5.58
CA SER A 156 -6.58 22.87 -4.57
C SER A 156 -8.01 22.33 -4.63
N ASN A 157 -8.77 22.45 -3.54
CA ASN A 157 -10.17 22.04 -3.49
C ASN A 157 -10.97 22.69 -4.64
N PRO A 158 -11.53 21.90 -5.56
CA PRO A 158 -12.25 22.40 -6.73
C PRO A 158 -13.65 22.96 -6.40
N GLY A 159 -14.12 22.81 -5.15
CA GLY A 159 -15.38 23.35 -4.65
C GLY A 159 -16.58 22.52 -5.08
N HIS A 160 -17.10 22.75 -6.28
CA HIS A 160 -18.34 22.14 -6.75
C HIS A 160 -18.10 20.72 -7.29
N LEU A 161 -18.04 19.76 -6.37
CA LEU A 161 -17.95 18.35 -6.68
C LEU A 161 -19.34 17.72 -6.68
N GLY A 162 -19.61 16.87 -7.68
CA GLY A 162 -20.84 16.08 -7.74
C GLY A 162 -20.89 14.99 -6.67
N ARG A 163 -21.83 14.04 -6.78
CA ARG A 163 -21.89 12.91 -5.86
C ARG A 163 -20.64 12.03 -6.01
N PRO A 164 -19.93 11.69 -4.91
CA PRO A 164 -18.76 10.83 -4.97
C PRO A 164 -19.14 9.37 -5.16
N ILE A 165 -18.22 8.62 -5.79
CA ILE A 165 -18.12 7.16 -5.71
C ILE A 165 -17.11 6.84 -4.61
N VAL A 166 -17.55 6.16 -3.56
CA VAL A 166 -16.71 5.83 -2.40
C VAL A 166 -16.06 4.47 -2.60
N ALA A 167 -14.74 4.42 -2.45
CA ALA A 167 -13.93 3.20 -2.51
C ALA A 167 -12.99 3.16 -1.30
N GLY A 168 -13.45 2.55 -0.20
CA GLY A 168 -12.72 2.55 1.07
C GLY A 168 -12.53 3.95 1.63
N ARG A 169 -11.28 4.37 1.84
CA ARG A 169 -10.89 5.71 2.34
C ARG A 169 -10.84 6.79 1.25
N VAL A 170 -11.04 6.40 -0.01
CA VAL A 170 -10.95 7.29 -1.17
C VAL A 170 -12.34 7.62 -1.71
N LYS A 171 -12.52 8.86 -2.15
CA LYS A 171 -13.69 9.28 -2.93
C LYS A 171 -13.26 9.68 -4.32
N PHE A 172 -13.99 9.21 -5.32
CA PHE A 172 -13.79 9.58 -6.72
C PHE A 172 -14.95 10.44 -7.23
N TYR A 173 -14.63 11.42 -8.08
CA TYR A 173 -15.58 12.32 -8.73
C TYR A 173 -15.32 12.34 -10.25
N GLY A 174 -16.30 12.83 -11.03
CA GLY A 174 -16.21 12.90 -12.50
C GLY A 174 -16.91 11.75 -13.24
N GLN A 175 -17.87 11.08 -12.60
CA GLN A 175 -18.63 9.94 -13.18
C GLN A 175 -17.70 8.86 -13.77
N GLU A 176 -17.94 8.41 -15.00
CA GLU A 176 -17.29 7.25 -15.63
C GLU A 176 -15.77 7.38 -15.77
N THR A 177 -15.23 8.60 -15.74
CA THR A 177 -13.79 8.85 -15.95
C THR A 177 -12.99 8.95 -14.65
N HIS A 178 -13.64 9.04 -13.49
CA HIS A 178 -13.00 9.20 -12.16
C HIS A 178 -11.88 10.25 -12.17
N GLU A 179 -12.17 11.44 -12.68
CA GLU A 179 -11.19 12.50 -12.94
C GLU A 179 -10.56 13.11 -11.70
N ILE A 180 -11.26 13.08 -10.56
CA ILE A 180 -10.78 13.68 -9.32
C ILE A 180 -10.85 12.64 -8.20
N MET A 181 -9.75 12.52 -7.47
CA MET A 181 -9.62 11.71 -6.27
C MET A 181 -9.53 12.62 -5.04
N GLU A 182 -10.26 12.27 -3.98
CA GLU A 182 -10.15 12.88 -2.67
C GLU A 182 -9.77 11.82 -1.64
N ILE A 183 -8.76 12.14 -0.83
CA ILE A 183 -8.32 11.35 0.32
C ILE A 183 -7.71 12.28 1.37
N ASN A 184 -8.08 12.11 2.65
CA ASN A 184 -7.58 12.92 3.76
C ASN A 184 -7.70 14.45 3.50
N ASP A 185 -8.85 14.88 2.96
CA ASP A 185 -9.15 16.28 2.59
C ASP A 185 -8.20 16.91 1.53
N ARG A 186 -7.40 16.07 0.84
CA ARG A 186 -6.55 16.47 -0.29
C ARG A 186 -7.19 16.03 -1.60
N PHE A 187 -7.04 16.85 -2.64
CA PHE A 187 -7.65 16.62 -3.95
C PHE A 187 -6.58 16.38 -5.00
N PHE A 188 -6.83 15.43 -5.88
CA PHE A 188 -5.91 15.06 -6.95
C PHE A 188 -6.67 14.94 -8.26
N LYS A 189 -6.12 15.51 -9.33
CA LYS A 189 -6.63 15.37 -10.69
C LYS A 189 -5.88 14.26 -11.42
N LYS A 190 -6.62 13.44 -12.15
CA LYS A 190 -6.07 12.41 -13.04
C LYS A 190 -5.48 13.06 -14.29
N ILE A 191 -4.19 12.83 -14.54
CA ILE A 191 -3.50 13.32 -15.74
C ILE A 191 -3.07 12.13 -16.59
N ILE A 192 -3.70 11.98 -17.76
CA ILE A 192 -3.35 10.92 -18.72
C ILE A 192 -1.99 11.25 -19.37
N VAL A 193 -1.10 10.28 -19.41
CA VAL A 193 0.20 10.39 -20.07
C VAL A 193 0.01 10.06 -21.54
N ASN A 194 0.07 11.05 -22.42
CA ASN A 194 0.05 10.83 -23.86
C ASN A 194 1.45 10.43 -24.34
N ASN A 195 1.55 9.48 -25.28
CA ASN A 195 2.84 9.01 -25.82
C ASN A 195 3.69 10.13 -26.50
N ALA A 196 3.15 11.32 -26.72
CA ALA A 196 3.89 12.49 -27.19
C ALA A 196 4.81 13.12 -26.12
N ASP A 197 4.52 12.93 -24.84
CA ASP A 197 5.24 13.56 -23.72
C ASP A 197 6.51 12.78 -23.30
N LYS A 198 6.74 11.58 -23.84
CA LYS A 198 7.97 10.79 -23.59
C LYS A 198 9.23 11.36 -24.27
N LYS A 199 9.11 12.41 -25.09
CA LYS A 199 10.24 13.00 -25.86
C LYS A 199 10.89 14.24 -25.24
N SER A 200 10.44 14.71 -24.07
CA SER A 200 10.94 15.97 -23.50
C SER A 200 11.97 15.82 -22.37
N THR A 201 12.36 14.62 -21.95
CA THR A 201 13.48 14.44 -21.01
C THR A 201 14.81 14.35 -21.78
N PRO A 202 15.72 15.33 -21.67
CA PRO A 202 17.05 15.21 -22.25
C PRO A 202 17.82 14.14 -21.47
N ARG A 203 18.41 13.18 -22.18
CA ARG A 203 19.48 12.36 -21.62
C ARG A 203 20.67 13.28 -21.35
N VAL A 204 21.05 13.44 -20.10
CA VAL A 204 22.38 13.91 -19.69
C VAL A 204 23.13 12.71 -19.13
#